data_AF-A0A952YW13-F1
#
_entry.id   AF-A0A952YW13-F1
#
_cell.length_a   1.000
_cell.length_b   1.000
_cell.length_c   1.000
_cell.angle_alpha   90.00
_cell.angle_beta   90.00
_cell.angle_gamma   90.00
#
_symmetry.space_group_name_H-M   'P 1'
#
loop_
_entity.id
_entity.type
_entity.pdbx_description
1 polymer ?
#
loop_
_entity_poly.entity_id
_entity_poly.type
_entity_poly.pdbx_seq_one_letter_code
_entity_poly.pdbx_strand_id
1 'polypeptide(L)'
;DPLVAKMASLCDGDVVFYDTGAGSQVVDAHLSTGRRAVLVRGGRIVLATGERGVPVAELSRLEIGSNGEPRLDDLLAAIATSWALGIGADLIRTGIETLCTVRSESNETVVA
;
A
#
# COMPACT_ATOMS: atom_id res chain seq x y z
N ASP A 1 -4.56 4.96 14.53
CA ASP A 1 -4.65 5.83 15.72
C ASP A 1 -5.89 6.75 15.57
N PRO A 2 -6.77 6.85 16.59
CA PRO A 2 -7.95 7.72 16.56
C PRO A 2 -7.67 9.23 16.45
N LEU A 3 -6.51 9.72 16.90
CA LEU A 3 -6.11 11.13 16.78
C LEU A 3 -5.84 11.53 15.33
N VAL A 4 -5.22 10.65 14.55
CA VAL A 4 -4.94 10.89 13.12
C VAL A 4 -6.24 10.96 12.30
N ALA A 5 -7.26 10.18 12.68
CA ALA A 5 -8.57 10.21 12.04
C ALA A 5 -9.29 11.57 12.19
N LYS A 6 -9.04 12.30 13.29
CA LYS A 6 -9.60 13.65 13.50
C LYS A 6 -8.91 14.75 12.69
N MET A 7 -7.67 14.53 12.24
CA MET A 7 -6.98 15.50 11.37
C MET A 7 -7.54 15.49 9.94
N ALA A 8 -8.18 14.40 9.53
CA ALA A 8 -8.77 14.24 8.21
C ALA A 8 -9.88 15.25 7.88
N SER A 9 -10.58 15.78 8.90
CA SER A 9 -11.64 16.79 8.71
C SER A 9 -11.11 18.23 8.62
N LEU A 10 -9.80 18.44 8.82
CA LEU A 10 -9.15 19.75 8.76
C LEU A 10 -8.39 19.98 7.46
N CYS A 11 -8.31 18.96 6.61
CA CYS A 11 -7.78 19.08 5.26
C CYS A 11 -8.97 19.15 4.28
N ASP A 12 -9.08 20.23 3.51
CA ASP A 12 -9.95 20.29 2.33
C ASP A 12 -9.44 19.38 1.18
N GLY A 13 -8.30 18.72 1.39
CA GLY A 13 -7.71 17.72 0.51
C GLY A 13 -8.18 16.30 0.82
N ASP A 14 -8.08 15.42 -0.17
CA ASP A 14 -8.52 14.04 -0.06
C ASP A 14 -7.56 13.22 0.82
N VAL A 15 -8.10 12.58 1.86
CA VAL A 15 -7.31 11.87 2.88
C VAL A 15 -7.22 10.40 2.52
N VAL A 16 -5.99 9.89 2.39
CA VAL A 16 -5.72 8.48 2.10
C VAL A 16 -5.16 7.81 3.36
N PHE A 17 -5.94 6.93 3.97
CA PHE A 17 -5.43 6.11 5.09
C PHE A 17 -4.59 4.95 4.59
N TYR A 18 -3.68 4.46 5.43
CA TYR A 18 -3.01 3.18 5.18
C TYR A 18 -3.11 2.22 6.36
N ASP A 19 -3.13 0.91 6.07
CA ASP A 19 -3.21 -0.17 7.07
C ASP A 19 -2.33 -1.36 6.65
N THR A 20 -1.58 -1.92 7.60
CA THR A 20 -0.69 -3.07 7.40
C THR A 20 -1.41 -4.42 7.39
N GLY A 21 -2.74 -4.42 7.45
CA GLY A 21 -3.59 -5.62 7.43
C GLY A 21 -4.19 -5.97 8.79
N ALA A 22 -4.13 -5.07 9.77
CA ALA A 22 -4.67 -5.26 11.11
C ALA A 22 -6.20 -5.10 11.18
N GLY A 23 -6.85 -4.66 10.10
CA GLY A 23 -8.30 -4.56 10.02
C GLY A 23 -8.85 -3.44 10.90
N SER A 24 -8.44 -2.21 10.64
CA SER A 24 -8.94 -1.05 11.37
C SER A 24 -10.36 -0.67 10.97
N GLN A 25 -11.31 -0.68 11.93
CA GLN A 25 -12.67 -0.16 11.73
C GLN A 25 -12.70 1.28 11.20
N VAL A 26 -11.65 2.07 11.46
CA VAL A 26 -11.53 3.44 10.93
C VAL A 26 -11.35 3.43 9.42
N VAL A 27 -10.57 2.48 8.89
CA VAL A 27 -10.31 2.35 7.46
C VAL A 27 -11.55 1.84 6.75
N ASP A 28 -12.23 0.84 7.32
CA ASP A 28 -13.47 0.32 6.77
C ASP A 28 -14.58 1.39 6.76
N ALA A 29 -14.71 2.18 7.83
CA ALA A 29 -15.62 3.31 7.88
C ALA A 29 -15.28 4.36 6.80
N HIS A 30 -14.00 4.69 6.62
CA HIS A 30 -13.56 5.63 5.58
C HIS A 30 -13.84 5.10 4.18
N LEU A 31 -13.56 3.83 3.91
CA LEU A 31 -13.90 3.17 2.65
C LEU A 31 -15.41 3.17 2.40
N SER A 32 -16.25 2.91 3.41
CA SER A 32 -17.72 2.95 3.26
C SER A 32 -18.25 4.30 2.77
N THR A 33 -17.51 5.40 2.99
CA THR A 33 -17.85 6.73 2.48
C THR A 33 -17.40 6.98 1.02
N GLY A 34 -16.90 5.96 0.34
CA GLY A 34 -16.41 6.04 -1.04
C GLY A 34 -15.01 6.66 -1.17
N ARG A 35 -14.32 6.86 -0.04
CA ARG A 35 -12.98 7.45 0.00
C ARG A 35 -11.89 6.42 -0.26
N ARG A 36 -10.66 6.92 -0.31
CA ARG A 36 -9.46 6.20 -0.72
C ARG A 36 -8.67 5.70 0.49
N ALA A 37 -8.19 4.46 0.45
CA ALA A 37 -7.22 3.91 1.41
C ALA A 37 -6.25 2.90 0.75
N VAL A 38 -5.06 2.75 1.32
CA VAL A 38 -4.06 1.75 0.92
C VAL A 38 -4.00 0.68 2.01
N LEU A 39 -4.14 -0.60 1.65
CA LEU A 39 -4.19 -1.64 2.67
C LEU A 39 -3.54 -2.92 2.20
N VAL A 40 -3.02 -3.68 3.17
CA VAL A 40 -2.57 -5.03 2.93
C VAL A 40 -3.75 -6.00 3.08
N ARG A 41 -4.11 -6.70 2.00
CA ARG A 41 -5.11 -7.79 2.01
C ARG A 41 -4.54 -9.05 1.39
N GLY A 42 -4.57 -10.15 2.12
CA GLY A 42 -4.09 -11.45 1.64
C GLY A 42 -2.63 -11.43 1.17
N GLY A 43 -1.76 -10.67 1.87
CA GLY A 43 -0.34 -10.52 1.51
C GLY A 43 -0.07 -9.58 0.33
N ARG A 44 -1.08 -8.88 -0.19
CA ARG A 44 -0.93 -7.91 -1.29
C ARG A 44 -1.24 -6.49 -0.83
N ILE A 45 -0.50 -5.52 -1.36
CA ILE A 45 -0.80 -4.11 -1.21
C ILE A 45 -1.90 -3.75 -2.22
N VAL A 46 -2.99 -3.18 -1.72
CA VAL A 46 -4.21 -2.88 -2.47
C VAL A 46 -4.56 -1.40 -2.30
N LEU A 47 -4.76 -0.71 -3.43
CA LEU A 47 -5.39 0.61 -3.45
C LEU A 47 -6.91 0.41 -3.46
N ALA A 48 -7.61 0.84 -2.41
CA ALA A 48 -9.04 0.66 -2.29
C ALA A 48 -9.80 1.98 -2.29
N THR A 49 -10.85 2.06 -3.11
CA THR A 49 -11.79 3.17 -3.16
C THR A 49 -13.20 2.60 -2.99
N GLY A 50 -13.86 2.91 -1.88
CA GLY A 50 -15.14 2.27 -1.60
C GLY A 50 -14.96 0.75 -1.40
N GLU A 51 -15.80 -0.01 -2.10
CA GLU A 51 -15.73 -1.47 -2.14
C GLU A 51 -14.74 -2.00 -3.18
N ARG A 52 -14.23 -1.14 -4.07
CA ARG A 52 -13.30 -1.55 -5.14
C ARG A 52 -11.88 -1.54 -4.61
N GLY A 53 -11.12 -2.59 -4.92
CA GLY A 53 -9.69 -2.69 -4.60
C GLY A 53 -8.88 -3.09 -5.83
N VAL A 54 -7.77 -2.40 -6.05
CA VAL A 54 -6.80 -2.70 -7.11
C VAL A 54 -5.49 -3.14 -6.48
N PRO A 55 -5.04 -4.40 -6.66
CA PRO A 55 -3.74 -4.83 -6.17
C PRO A 55 -2.62 -4.18 -6.98
N VAL A 56 -1.60 -3.67 -6.27
CA VAL A 56 -0.45 -3.00 -6.89
C VAL A 56 0.87 -3.74 -6.66
N ALA A 57 1.00 -4.48 -5.56
CA ALA A 57 2.18 -5.29 -5.29
C ALA A 57 1.88 -6.46 -4.33
N GLU A 58 2.75 -7.46 -4.32
CA GLU A 58 2.68 -8.61 -3.43
C GLU A 58 3.84 -8.54 -2.42
N LEU A 59 3.54 -8.54 -1.12
CA LEU A 59 4.56 -8.38 -0.07
C LEU A 59 5.62 -9.48 -0.14
N SER A 60 5.22 -10.69 -0.54
CA SER A 60 6.15 -11.81 -0.71
C SER A 60 7.15 -11.61 -1.85
N ARG A 61 6.98 -10.62 -2.73
CA ARG A 61 7.93 -10.33 -3.82
C ARG A 61 8.89 -9.19 -3.48
N LEU A 62 8.59 -8.46 -2.41
CA LEU A 62 9.33 -7.28 -2.01
C LEU A 62 10.28 -7.63 -0.87
N GLU A 63 11.52 -7.17 -0.97
CA GLU A 63 12.44 -7.16 0.17
C GLU A 63 12.11 -5.95 1.04
N ILE A 64 11.53 -6.19 2.21
CA ILE A 64 11.05 -5.13 3.12
C ILE A 64 11.65 -5.37 4.50
N GLY A 65 12.13 -4.30 5.14
CA GLY A 65 12.57 -4.34 6.54
C GLY A 65 13.92 -5.03 6.81
N SER A 66 14.71 -5.31 5.76
CA SER A 66 16.12 -5.71 5.89
C SER A 66 17.04 -4.47 5.89
N ASN A 67 18.31 -4.62 6.28
CA ASN A 67 19.28 -3.51 6.32
C ASN A 67 19.40 -2.80 4.97
N GLY A 68 18.86 -1.57 4.87
CA GLY A 68 18.88 -0.74 3.66
C GLY A 68 17.56 -0.68 2.89
N GLU A 69 16.62 -1.59 3.17
CA GLU A 69 15.30 -1.63 2.53
C GLU A 69 14.26 -0.82 3.33
N PRO A 70 13.25 -0.24 2.65
CA PRO A 70 12.19 0.51 3.32
C PRO A 70 11.40 -0.38 4.28
N ARG A 71 10.88 0.20 5.37
CA ARG A 71 9.91 -0.48 6.23
C ARG A 71 8.57 -0.55 5.52
N LEU A 72 7.73 -1.52 5.91
CA LEU A 72 6.39 -1.66 5.35
C LEU A 72 5.56 -0.39 5.54
N ASP A 73 5.61 0.22 6.72
CA ASP A 73 4.91 1.48 7.01
C ASP A 73 5.36 2.62 6.05
N ASP A 74 6.67 2.75 5.82
CA ASP A 74 7.24 3.78 4.95
C ASP A 74 6.80 3.57 3.50
N LEU A 75 6.80 2.32 3.04
CA LEU A 75 6.34 1.94 1.69
C LEU A 75 4.84 2.24 1.51
N LEU A 76 4.00 1.84 2.47
CA LEU A 76 2.56 2.10 2.41
C LEU A 76 2.26 3.60 2.44
N ALA A 77 2.99 4.38 3.24
CA ALA A 77 2.88 5.83 3.28
C ALA A 77 3.30 6.49 1.94
N ALA A 78 4.37 6.02 1.32
CA ALA A 78 4.82 6.50 0.01
C ALA A 78 3.76 6.21 -1.07
N ILE A 79 3.23 4.98 -1.10
CA ILE A 79 2.16 4.58 -2.04
C ILE A 79 0.90 5.42 -1.82
N ALA A 80 0.48 5.61 -0.57
CA ALA A 80 -0.67 6.44 -0.23
C ALA A 80 -0.48 7.89 -0.69
N THR A 81 0.72 8.44 -0.53
CA THR A 81 1.07 9.79 -0.98
C THR A 81 1.04 9.90 -2.50
N SER A 82 1.69 8.99 -3.23
CA SER A 82 1.66 8.96 -4.70
C SER A 82 0.23 8.87 -5.22
N TRP A 83 -0.61 8.05 -4.59
CA TRP A 83 -2.00 7.92 -4.99
C TRP A 83 -2.82 9.17 -4.65
N ALA A 84 -2.58 9.80 -3.49
CA ALA A 84 -3.19 11.08 -3.14
C ALA A 84 -2.87 12.17 -4.18
N LEU A 85 -1.65 12.18 -4.74
CA LEU A 85 -1.19 13.06 -5.82
C LEU A 85 -1.81 12.75 -7.19
N GLY A 86 -2.64 11.71 -7.31
CA GLY A 86 -3.30 11.33 -8.56
C GLY A 86 -2.44 10.45 -9.48
N ILE A 87 -1.37 9.85 -8.97
CA ILE A 87 -0.56 8.89 -9.72
C ILE A 87 -1.37 7.60 -9.89
N GLY A 88 -1.48 7.12 -11.14
CA GLY A 88 -2.22 5.91 -11.49
C GLY A 88 -1.60 4.63 -10.94
N ALA A 89 -2.43 3.60 -10.72
CA ALA A 89 -2.02 2.32 -10.15
C ALA A 89 -0.87 1.64 -10.94
N ASP A 90 -0.83 1.81 -12.26
CA ASP A 90 0.24 1.24 -13.09
C ASP A 90 1.59 1.93 -12.87
N LEU A 91 1.62 3.26 -12.72
CA LEU A 91 2.84 3.97 -12.37
C LEU A 91 3.31 3.62 -10.96
N ILE A 92 2.39 3.46 -10.01
CA ILE A 92 2.72 3.02 -8.66
C ILE A 92 3.35 1.62 -8.69
N ARG A 93 2.78 0.68 -9.47
CA ARG A 93 3.35 -0.67 -9.66
C ARG A 93 4.77 -0.62 -10.19
N THR A 94 4.99 0.11 -11.29
CA THR A 94 6.33 0.29 -11.88
C THR A 94 7.29 0.93 -10.90
N GLY A 95 6.83 1.93 -10.13
CA GLY A 95 7.63 2.59 -9.11
C GLY A 95 8.09 1.64 -8.01
N ILE A 96 7.20 0.77 -7.53
CA ILE A 96 7.52 -0.25 -6.52
C ILE A 96 8.56 -1.23 -7.06
N GLU A 97 8.39 -1.71 -8.29
CA GLU A 97 9.34 -2.65 -8.93
C GLU A 97 10.73 -2.04 -9.17
N THR A 98 10.80 -0.71 -9.35
CA THR A 98 12.06 0.01 -9.58
C THR A 98 12.75 0.42 -8.28
N LEU A 99 11.97 0.73 -7.23
CA LEU A 99 12.49 1.21 -5.95
C LEU A 99 12.83 0.09 -4.96
N CYS A 100 12.03 -0.97 -4.94
CA CYS A 100 12.32 -2.14 -4.10
C CYS A 100 13.13 -3.14 -4.92
N THR A 101 14.16 -3.71 -4.30
CA THR A 101 14.82 -4.90 -4.86
C THR A 101 13.77 -6.01 -4.93
N VAL A 102 13.36 -6.38 -6.14
CA VAL A 102 12.44 -7.51 -6.34
C VAL A 102 13.25 -8.77 -6.12
N ARG A 103 12.79 -9.61 -5.19
CA ARG A 103 13.45 -10.89 -4.93
C ARG A 103 13.45 -11.72 -6.21
N SER A 104 14.63 -11.88 -6.81
CA SER A 104 14.83 -12.73 -7.99
C SER A 104 14.47 -14.16 -7.62
N GLU A 105 13.47 -14.73 -8.30
CA GLU A 105 13.16 -16.15 -8.17
C GLU A 105 14.26 -16.94 -8.90
N SER A 106 15.33 -17.28 -8.17
CA SER A 106 16.32 -18.26 -8.60
C SER A 106 15.66 -19.64 -8.65
N ASN A 107 14.94 -19.92 -9.73
CA ASN A 107 14.45 -21.25 -10.05
C ASN A 107 15.61 -22.07 -10.66
N GLU A 108 16.57 -22.49 -9.83
CA GLU A 108 17.53 -23.51 -10.24
C GLU A 108 16.82 -24.87 -10.22
N THR A 109 16.28 -25.23 -11.39
CA THR A 109 15.79 -26.57 -11.67
C THR A 109 16.98 -27.53 -11.54
N VAL A 110 16.97 -28.36 -10.50
CA VAL A 110 17.91 -29.49 -10.37
C VAL A 110 17.60 -30.50 -11.48
N VAL A 111 18.32 -30.41 -12.59
CA VAL A 111 18.48 -31.48 -13.56
C VAL A 111 19.95 -31.59 -13.96
N ALA A 112 20.70 -32.41 -13.20
CA ALA A 112 21.79 -33.26 -13.69
C ALA A 112 22.26 -34.17 -12.53
#